data_AF-A0A1V5R8J3-F1
#
_entry.id   AF-A0A1V5R8J3-F1
#
_cell.length_a   1.000
_cell.length_b   1.000
_cell.length_c   1.000
_cell.angle_alpha   90.00
_cell.angle_beta   90.00
_cell.angle_gamma   90.00
#
_symmetry.space_group_name_H-M   'P 1'
#
loop_
_entity.id
_entity.type
_entity.pdbx_description
1 polymer ?
#
loop_
_entity_poly.entity_id
_entity_poly.type
_entity_poly.pdbx_seq_one_letter_code
_entity_poly.pdbx_strand_id
1 'polypeptide(L)'
;MDPVLTARYRALALAALARPGCPFQELPANLAVVDVPRQRMGLLREGRLVFEAPVSTALNGIGGIENSYRTPPGWHRIARKVGEGAEPGTVFRSQMPTGEVWRGEIREDDLITTRILTLEGLEPGVNQGPGCDSLMRWIYVHGTNHEDRLGAPVSHGCLRLGNEAVVRLFEAMAEGDALVVVPDDLADGLGLGRLHFAGVAGSGMSALAQFVAMKGGRASGSDRSFDRGERPEARHLLEGLGIGLHPQDGSGLAGDCAALVVSTAVEDTVPDVAEARRRGVPVLHRSELLAHLVAAHRTVAVTGTSGKSTTTALVFELLRGAGRQPSVLTGGDLRALQAEGHWGNAWADRSDLLVIEADESDGSLVRYHPAVGVVLNLQRDHQEPAVVLDFFRTFRAQCREALVLGDDPALEPLRPGLSLRAEALELGPEGSRFVVEGQAFTLPVPGAHNVANALAALGACRALGVPLAELAAPLAAFQGVARRFQVLGSPRGVTVVDDFAHNPAKVQAALRTAKLRSGRLLAVFQPHGFGPLKFMREELVAVLAEEARPQDRFWMLPVFYAGGTARRDIASEDVVADLVARGVSAEDAPDRETLCGSLASEAQEGDLILLMGARDPSLAALAERVLARVNNT
;
A
#
# COMPACT_ATOMS: atom_id res chain seq x y z
N MET A 1 6.83 7.63 15.87
CA MET A 1 7.49 8.15 14.66
C MET A 1 7.21 7.20 13.52
N ASP A 2 7.13 7.72 12.29
CA ASP A 2 6.88 6.90 11.10
C ASP A 2 7.99 5.85 10.92
N PRO A 3 7.69 4.54 11.03
CA PRO A 3 8.66 3.48 10.86
C PRO A 3 9.35 3.51 9.50
N VAL A 4 8.67 4.00 8.45
CA VAL A 4 9.21 4.11 7.09
C VAL A 4 10.37 5.10 7.04
N LEU A 5 10.35 6.16 7.85
CA LEU A 5 11.48 7.09 7.95
C LEU A 5 12.73 6.43 8.54
N THR A 6 12.58 5.40 9.38
CA THR A 6 13.73 4.62 9.85
C THR A 6 14.47 3.98 8.67
N ALA A 7 13.74 3.47 7.68
CA ALA A 7 14.33 2.88 6.47
C ALA A 7 15.18 3.91 5.71
N ARG A 8 14.65 5.14 5.51
CA ARG A 8 15.40 6.21 4.84
C ARG A 8 16.69 6.59 5.58
N TYR A 9 16.62 6.88 6.88
CA TYR A 9 17.81 7.26 7.64
C TYR A 9 18.85 6.13 7.68
N ARG A 10 18.39 4.88 7.80
CA ARG A 10 19.27 3.72 7.69
C ARG A 10 19.90 3.62 6.30
N ALA A 11 19.14 3.83 5.23
CA ALA A 11 19.64 3.80 3.86
C ALA A 11 20.71 4.87 3.61
N LEU A 12 20.48 6.11 4.08
CA LEU A 12 21.48 7.19 4.02
C LEU A 12 22.76 6.82 4.78
N ALA A 13 22.61 6.23 5.98
CA ALA A 13 23.75 5.77 6.77
C ALA A 13 24.51 4.61 6.09
N LEU A 14 23.81 3.66 5.48
CA LEU A 14 24.43 2.55 4.72
C LEU A 14 25.15 3.05 3.47
N ALA A 15 24.55 4.00 2.74
CA ALA A 15 25.22 4.67 1.62
C ALA A 15 26.48 5.39 2.09
N ALA A 16 26.43 6.03 3.25
CA ALA A 16 27.59 6.67 3.85
C ALA A 16 28.68 5.68 4.29
N LEU A 17 28.28 4.52 4.83
CA LEU A 17 29.18 3.44 5.25
C LEU A 17 29.92 2.83 4.06
N ALA A 18 29.27 2.75 2.89
CA ALA A 18 29.85 2.18 1.68
C ALA A 18 30.86 3.11 0.97
N ARG A 19 31.02 4.37 1.40
CA ARG A 19 31.95 5.32 0.79
C ARG A 19 33.41 4.94 1.08
N PRO A 20 34.33 5.07 0.09
CA PRO A 20 35.76 4.89 0.33
C PRO A 20 36.25 5.86 1.41
N GLY A 21 37.07 5.38 2.35
CA GLY A 21 37.60 6.19 3.44
C GLY A 21 36.70 6.30 4.67
N CYS A 22 35.53 5.63 4.68
CA CYS A 22 34.68 5.53 5.86
C CYS A 22 35.47 4.93 7.06
N PRO A 23 35.39 5.53 8.26
CA PRO A 23 36.13 5.06 9.44
C PRO A 23 35.45 3.88 10.16
N PHE A 24 34.27 3.45 9.71
CA PHE A 24 33.46 2.41 10.34
C PHE A 24 33.31 1.17 9.44
N GLN A 25 33.32 -0.02 10.05
CA GLN A 25 33.04 -1.29 9.36
C GLN A 25 31.54 -1.64 9.37
N GLU A 26 30.83 -1.20 10.42
CA GLU A 26 29.40 -1.40 10.62
C GLU A 26 28.77 -0.10 11.12
N LEU A 27 27.44 0.01 11.05
CA LEU A 27 26.76 1.21 11.54
C LEU A 27 26.91 1.35 13.06
N PRO A 28 27.33 2.52 13.58
CA PRO A 28 27.35 2.79 15.00
C PRO A 28 25.96 2.60 15.65
N ALA A 29 25.95 2.07 16.88
CA ALA A 29 24.72 1.79 17.61
C ALA A 29 23.92 3.08 17.94
N ASN A 30 24.60 4.21 18.17
CA ASN A 30 23.99 5.53 18.34
C ASN A 30 24.58 6.47 17.27
N LEU A 31 23.74 6.90 16.32
CA LEU A 31 24.18 7.61 15.12
C LEU A 31 23.22 8.74 14.77
N ALA A 32 23.72 9.97 14.74
CA ALA A 32 22.99 11.09 14.13
C ALA A 32 23.24 11.14 12.62
N VAL A 33 22.18 11.26 11.83
CA VAL A 33 22.23 11.33 10.36
C VAL A 33 21.59 12.64 9.92
N VAL A 34 22.36 13.46 9.19
CA VAL A 34 21.86 14.69 8.56
C VAL A 34 21.52 14.39 7.10
N ASP A 35 20.22 14.41 6.81
CA ASP A 35 19.65 14.35 5.48
C ASP A 35 19.63 15.78 4.91
N VAL A 36 20.72 16.14 4.22
CA VAL A 36 20.88 17.49 3.67
C VAL A 36 19.79 17.84 2.67
N PRO A 37 19.41 16.98 1.70
CA PRO A 37 18.33 17.31 0.75
C PRO A 37 17.00 17.66 1.43
N ARG A 38 16.62 16.94 2.50
CA ARG A 38 15.38 17.23 3.25
C ARG A 38 15.55 18.27 4.34
N GLN A 39 16.78 18.72 4.63
CA GLN A 39 17.09 19.58 5.77
C GLN A 39 16.51 19.01 7.08
N ARG A 40 16.73 17.71 7.30
CA ARG A 40 16.30 16.97 8.49
C ARG A 40 17.48 16.26 9.15
N MET A 41 17.44 16.15 10.48
CA MET A 41 18.38 15.35 11.25
C MET A 41 17.62 14.27 12.01
N GLY A 42 18.05 13.02 11.86
CA GLY A 42 17.52 11.86 12.58
C GLY A 42 18.58 11.27 13.52
N LEU A 43 18.15 10.72 14.66
CA LEU A 43 18.99 9.90 15.54
C LEU A 43 18.56 8.44 15.43
N LEU A 44 19.46 7.59 14.94
CA LEU A 44 19.32 6.15 14.95
C LEU A 44 19.92 5.59 16.25
N ARG A 45 19.16 4.78 16.97
CA ARG A 45 19.62 3.99 18.12
C ARG A 45 19.25 2.53 17.91
N GLU A 46 20.25 1.65 17.93
CA GLU A 46 20.10 0.21 17.64
C GLU A 46 19.33 -0.01 16.31
N GLY A 47 19.68 0.77 15.28
CA GLY A 47 19.06 0.70 13.95
C GLY A 47 17.65 1.30 13.85
N ARG A 48 17.10 1.87 14.93
CA ARG A 48 15.76 2.49 14.94
C ARG A 48 15.84 4.00 15.07
N LEU A 49 15.01 4.73 14.32
CA LEU A 49 14.88 6.17 14.51
C LEU A 49 14.23 6.43 15.87
N VAL A 50 14.89 7.20 16.74
CA VAL A 50 14.39 7.60 18.07
C VAL A 50 14.17 9.11 18.23
N PHE A 51 14.70 9.91 17.30
CA PHE A 51 14.49 11.35 17.24
C PHE A 51 14.58 11.83 15.78
N GLU A 52 13.81 12.85 15.43
CA GLU A 52 13.93 13.55 14.16
C GLU A 52 13.53 15.03 14.33
N ALA A 53 14.29 15.95 13.75
CA ALA A 53 14.00 17.38 13.78
C ALA A 53 14.42 18.08 12.47
N PRO A 54 13.79 19.23 12.12
CA PRO A 54 14.33 20.12 11.09
C PRO A 54 15.73 20.59 11.50
N VAL A 55 16.65 20.61 10.54
CA VAL A 55 18.02 21.11 10.71
C VAL A 55 18.33 22.08 9.59
N SER A 56 19.11 23.12 9.86
CA SER A 56 19.63 24.00 8.81
C SER A 56 21.12 23.79 8.62
N THR A 57 21.49 23.43 7.39
CA THR A 57 22.88 23.41 6.92
C THR A 57 23.27 24.77 6.34
N ALA A 58 24.48 24.88 5.81
CA ALA A 58 24.99 26.13 5.29
C ALA A 58 24.28 26.61 4.02
N LEU A 59 24.03 27.92 3.96
CA LEU A 59 23.48 28.59 2.78
C LEU A 59 24.38 28.39 1.54
N ASN A 60 25.70 28.36 1.74
CA ASN A 60 26.68 28.19 0.66
C ASN A 60 26.81 26.71 0.20
N GLY A 61 25.99 25.81 0.73
CA GLY A 61 25.99 24.39 0.40
C GLY A 61 26.97 23.56 1.23
N ILE A 62 27.29 22.37 0.73
CA ILE A 62 28.13 21.38 1.42
C ILE A 62 29.57 21.43 0.89
N GLY A 63 30.56 21.36 1.80
CA GLY A 63 31.98 21.45 1.47
C GLY A 63 32.91 21.50 2.68
N GLY A 64 34.04 20.79 2.56
CA GLY A 64 35.07 20.69 3.60
C GLY A 64 36.07 21.84 3.63
N ILE A 65 36.20 22.62 2.55
CA ILE A 65 37.27 23.62 2.40
C ILE A 65 37.15 24.74 3.45
N GLU A 66 38.26 25.09 4.08
CA GLU A 66 38.38 26.20 5.02
C GLU A 66 37.94 27.54 4.39
N ASN A 67 37.31 28.42 5.17
CA ASN A 67 36.77 29.71 4.71
C ASN A 67 35.70 29.63 3.60
N SER A 68 35.19 28.44 3.27
CA SER A 68 34.10 28.29 2.28
C SER A 68 32.72 28.66 2.81
N TYR A 69 32.57 28.75 4.14
CA TYR A 69 31.29 28.86 4.84
C TYR A 69 30.28 27.75 4.47
N ARG A 70 30.79 26.60 3.99
CA ARG A 70 29.98 25.42 3.69
C ARG A 70 29.99 24.44 4.86
N THR A 71 28.92 23.66 5.01
CA THR A 71 28.86 22.59 6.00
C THR A 71 29.75 21.43 5.53
N PRO A 72 30.71 20.92 6.34
CA PRO A 72 31.51 19.76 5.93
C PRO A 72 30.63 18.51 5.75
N PRO A 73 30.77 17.75 4.65
CA PRO A 73 30.13 16.46 4.50
C PRO A 73 30.82 15.41 5.38
N GLY A 74 30.26 14.19 5.38
CA GLY A 74 31.00 13.02 5.80
C GLY A 74 30.80 12.63 7.25
N TRP A 75 31.66 11.74 7.74
CA TRP A 75 31.59 11.23 9.10
C TRP A 75 32.29 12.15 10.11
N HIS A 76 31.61 12.37 11.23
CA HIS A 76 32.05 13.16 12.37
C HIS A 76 31.88 12.36 13.66
N ARG A 77 32.58 12.82 14.71
CA ARG A 77 32.40 12.41 16.09
C ARG A 77 31.99 13.62 16.94
N ILE A 78 31.11 13.41 17.91
CA ILE A 78 30.85 14.42 18.95
C ILE A 78 32.12 14.55 19.80
N ALA A 79 32.87 15.63 19.61
CA ALA A 79 34.16 15.82 20.27
C ALA A 79 33.98 16.30 21.72
N ARG A 80 33.09 17.26 21.93
CA ARG A 80 32.75 17.85 23.24
C ARG A 80 31.32 18.35 23.29
N LYS A 81 30.75 18.30 24.50
CA LYS A 81 29.41 18.80 24.83
C LYS A 81 29.52 20.07 25.69
N VAL A 82 28.90 21.16 25.26
CA VAL A 82 28.92 22.45 25.98
C VAL A 82 27.51 22.94 26.27
N GLY A 83 27.31 23.48 27.47
CA GLY A 83 26.03 24.01 27.95
C GLY A 83 25.21 23.02 28.78
N GLU A 84 25.82 21.96 29.31
CA GLU A 84 25.13 21.05 30.25
C GLU A 84 24.56 21.83 31.44
N GLY A 85 23.30 21.57 31.79
CA GLY A 85 22.58 22.27 32.86
C GLY A 85 22.21 23.74 32.58
N ALA A 86 22.62 24.33 31.46
CA ALA A 86 22.28 25.71 31.12
C ALA A 86 20.77 25.86 30.80
N GLU A 87 20.19 27.03 31.09
CA GLU A 87 18.79 27.33 30.75
C GLU A 87 18.61 27.31 29.21
N PRO A 88 17.52 26.72 28.67
CA PRO A 88 17.17 26.88 27.26
C PRO A 88 17.12 28.37 26.88
N GLY A 89 17.77 28.72 25.78
CA GLY A 89 17.96 30.09 25.33
C GLY A 89 19.30 30.72 25.74
N THR A 90 20.08 30.09 26.63
CA THR A 90 21.41 30.61 27.02
C THR A 90 22.27 30.90 25.79
N VAL A 91 22.78 32.11 25.67
CA VAL A 91 23.56 32.56 24.50
C VAL A 91 25.04 32.30 24.74
N PHE A 92 25.70 31.69 23.75
CA PHE A 92 27.11 31.35 23.79
C PHE A 92 27.93 32.18 22.80
N ARG A 93 29.14 32.57 23.21
CA ARG A 93 30.16 33.17 22.34
C ARG A 93 31.48 32.46 22.60
N SER A 94 32.14 31.99 21.55
CA SER A 94 33.38 31.20 21.67
C SER A 94 33.25 30.02 22.65
N GLN A 95 32.10 29.32 22.61
CA GLN A 95 31.74 28.20 23.49
C GLN A 95 31.61 28.54 24.98
N MET A 96 31.60 29.83 25.34
CA MET A 96 31.38 30.28 26.72
C MET A 96 30.01 30.93 26.85
N PRO A 97 29.25 30.67 27.93
CA PRO A 97 28.00 31.35 28.18
C PRO A 97 28.26 32.84 28.38
N THR A 98 27.45 33.69 27.74
CA THR A 98 27.60 35.15 27.81
C THR A 98 26.91 35.77 29.03
N GLY A 99 26.05 34.99 29.71
CA GLY A 99 25.14 35.45 30.76
C GLY A 99 23.78 35.90 30.23
N GLU A 100 23.61 35.99 28.92
CA GLU A 100 22.35 36.30 28.25
C GLU A 100 21.52 35.03 28.00
N VAL A 101 20.19 35.15 28.08
CA VAL A 101 19.21 34.10 27.74
C VAL A 101 18.20 34.69 26.77
N TRP A 102 18.21 34.18 25.53
CA TRP A 102 17.22 34.51 24.52
C TRP A 102 15.88 33.85 24.86
N ARG A 103 14.78 34.61 24.77
CA ARG A 103 13.44 34.18 25.21
C ARG A 103 12.40 34.24 24.08
N GLY A 104 12.84 34.22 22.83
CA GLY A 104 11.95 34.28 21.67
C GLY A 104 11.78 35.68 21.09
N GLU A 105 12.46 36.69 21.64
CA GLU A 105 12.45 38.03 21.07
C GLU A 105 13.06 38.07 19.66
N ILE A 106 12.50 38.90 18.77
CA ILE A 106 12.97 39.06 17.39
C ILE A 106 14.32 39.75 17.40
N ARG A 107 15.30 39.15 16.71
CA ARG A 107 16.67 39.63 16.64
C ARG A 107 17.27 39.40 15.26
N GLU A 108 18.11 40.32 14.82
CA GLU A 108 18.80 40.25 13.53
C GLU A 108 20.17 39.54 13.61
N ASP A 109 20.78 39.48 14.79
CA ASP A 109 22.04 38.80 15.00
C ASP A 109 21.89 37.28 15.09
N ASP A 110 22.92 36.56 14.63
CA ASP A 110 22.95 35.11 14.52
C ASP A 110 23.50 34.47 15.80
N LEU A 111 22.62 34.07 16.70
CA LEU A 111 23.00 33.57 18.03
C LEU A 111 23.23 32.06 18.03
N ILE A 112 24.24 31.64 18.79
CA ILE A 112 24.42 30.24 19.21
C ILE A 112 23.76 30.09 20.57
N THR A 113 22.70 29.29 20.66
CA THR A 113 21.87 29.19 21.86
C THR A 113 21.79 27.78 22.42
N THR A 114 21.42 27.70 23.70
CA THR A 114 20.98 26.50 24.43
C THR A 114 22.05 25.43 24.65
N ARG A 115 22.54 24.76 23.62
CA ARG A 115 23.51 23.66 23.69
C ARG A 115 24.43 23.71 22.48
N ILE A 116 25.66 23.22 22.64
CA ILE A 116 26.62 23.06 21.55
C ILE A 116 27.19 21.64 21.61
N LEU A 117 27.14 20.93 20.49
CA LEU A 117 27.88 19.70 20.24
C LEU A 117 28.99 20.03 19.23
N THR A 118 30.24 19.98 19.66
CA THR A 118 31.38 20.22 18.76
C THR A 118 31.68 18.98 17.92
N LEU A 119 32.09 19.19 16.66
CA LEU A 119 32.27 18.10 15.70
C LEU A 119 33.74 17.96 15.28
N GLU A 120 34.29 16.78 15.51
CA GLU A 120 35.57 16.35 14.95
C GLU A 120 35.32 15.56 13.67
N GLY A 121 35.97 15.92 12.57
CA GLY A 121 35.89 15.17 11.31
C GLY A 121 36.73 13.90 11.35
N LEU A 122 36.26 12.84 10.70
CA LEU A 122 36.88 11.51 10.71
C LEU A 122 37.41 11.06 9.35
N GLU A 123 37.24 11.86 8.30
CA GLU A 123 37.58 11.48 6.92
C GLU A 123 38.71 12.38 6.37
N PRO A 124 39.94 11.85 6.25
CA PRO A 124 41.10 12.60 5.76
C PRO A 124 40.85 13.26 4.39
N GLY A 125 41.14 14.56 4.31
CA GLY A 125 40.98 15.36 3.08
C GLY A 125 39.53 15.71 2.72
N VAL A 126 38.55 15.21 3.48
CA VAL A 126 37.12 15.55 3.33
C VAL A 126 36.71 16.53 4.42
N ASN A 127 36.92 16.14 5.68
CA ASN A 127 36.51 16.91 6.84
C ASN A 127 37.53 16.84 8.00
N GLN A 128 38.67 16.18 7.77
CA GLN A 128 39.79 16.00 8.70
C GLN A 128 41.12 16.35 8.01
N GLY A 129 41.97 17.14 8.69
CA GLY A 129 43.31 17.49 8.21
C GLY A 129 43.43 18.89 7.57
N PRO A 130 44.63 19.26 7.09
CA PRO A 130 44.93 20.63 6.68
C PRO A 130 43.95 21.21 5.65
N GLY A 131 43.44 22.42 5.93
CA GLY A 131 42.51 23.13 5.03
C GLY A 131 41.10 22.56 4.95
N CYS A 132 40.75 21.51 5.71
CA CYS A 132 39.40 20.95 5.76
C CYS A 132 38.89 20.48 7.13
N ASP A 133 39.69 20.64 8.17
CA ASP A 133 39.41 20.12 9.51
C ASP A 133 38.17 20.77 10.17
N SER A 134 37.15 19.96 10.44
CA SER A 134 35.87 20.42 10.99
C SER A 134 36.00 21.02 12.39
N LEU A 135 36.91 20.48 13.21
CA LEU A 135 37.11 20.92 14.59
C LEU A 135 37.81 22.29 14.60
N MET A 136 38.86 22.45 13.79
CA MET A 136 39.58 23.72 13.62
C MET A 136 38.71 24.80 12.97
N ARG A 137 37.74 24.41 12.14
CA ARG A 137 36.74 25.28 11.53
C ARG A 137 35.56 25.62 12.45
N TRP A 138 35.57 25.16 13.71
CA TRP A 138 34.54 25.45 14.71
C TRP A 138 33.12 25.04 14.28
N ILE A 139 33.02 23.87 13.65
CA ILE A 139 31.74 23.34 13.18
C ILE A 139 31.00 22.68 14.34
N TYR A 140 29.73 23.07 14.54
CA TYR A 140 28.91 22.64 15.67
C TYR A 140 27.54 22.13 15.23
N VAL A 141 26.90 21.34 16.08
CA VAL A 141 25.43 21.31 16.20
C VAL A 141 25.02 22.22 17.34
N HIS A 142 24.11 23.16 17.11
CA HIS A 142 23.68 24.09 18.15
C HIS A 142 22.24 24.58 18.01
N GLY A 143 21.69 25.12 19.11
CA GLY A 143 20.41 25.84 19.10
C GLY A 143 20.54 27.21 18.40
N THR A 144 19.45 27.73 17.85
CA THR A 144 19.43 29.03 17.18
C THR A 144 18.25 29.90 17.62
N ASN A 145 18.39 31.23 17.51
CA ASN A 145 17.30 32.19 17.61
C ASN A 145 16.46 32.30 16.32
N HIS A 146 16.88 31.68 15.22
CA HIS A 146 16.17 31.68 13.93
C HIS A 146 15.43 30.35 13.69
N GLU A 147 14.60 29.93 14.65
CA GLU A 147 13.86 28.65 14.55
C GLU A 147 12.84 28.65 13.39
N ASP A 148 12.32 29.82 13.04
CA ASP A 148 11.41 30.06 11.92
C ASP A 148 12.03 29.74 10.55
N ARG A 149 13.37 29.70 10.48
CA ARG A 149 14.14 29.43 9.25
C ARG A 149 14.64 27.98 9.16
N LEU A 150 14.36 27.15 10.16
CA LEU A 150 14.79 25.75 10.18
C LEU A 150 14.11 24.94 9.05
N GLY A 151 14.82 23.93 8.55
CA GLY A 151 14.37 23.16 7.37
C GLY A 151 14.76 23.79 6.04
N ALA A 152 15.57 24.86 6.06
CA ALA A 152 16.21 25.45 4.89
C ALA A 152 17.72 25.70 5.13
N PRO A 153 18.57 25.70 4.09
CA PRO A 153 19.98 26.03 4.24
C PRO A 153 20.16 27.52 4.56
N VAL A 154 20.52 27.84 5.79
CA VAL A 154 20.65 29.23 6.28
C VAL A 154 21.86 29.45 7.19
N SER A 155 22.65 28.41 7.46
CA SER A 155 23.81 28.52 8.34
C SER A 155 25.07 29.03 7.62
N HIS A 156 26.13 29.28 8.39
CA HIS A 156 27.47 29.64 7.90
C HIS A 156 28.49 28.50 8.04
N GLY A 157 28.02 27.25 8.07
CA GLY A 157 28.85 26.04 8.18
C GLY A 157 28.32 25.04 9.22
N CYS A 158 27.82 25.54 10.35
CA CYS A 158 27.28 24.72 11.43
C CYS A 158 25.93 24.05 11.07
N LEU A 159 25.50 23.13 11.92
CA LEU A 159 24.19 22.50 11.88
C LEU A 159 23.30 23.16 12.95
N ARG A 160 22.23 23.86 12.53
CA ARG A 160 21.32 24.52 13.47
C ARG A 160 20.09 23.68 13.73
N LEU A 161 19.67 23.62 14.98
CA LEU A 161 18.45 22.97 15.43
C LEU A 161 17.61 23.94 16.27
N GLY A 162 16.33 23.63 16.44
CA GLY A 162 15.52 24.29 17.45
C GLY A 162 16.08 24.03 18.85
N ASN A 163 15.89 24.96 19.77
CA ASN A 163 16.38 24.94 21.14
C ASN A 163 15.90 23.69 21.88
N GLU A 164 14.62 23.33 21.77
CA GLU A 164 14.10 22.09 22.36
C GLU A 164 14.73 20.85 21.71
N ALA A 165 14.84 20.85 20.39
CA ALA A 165 15.40 19.74 19.63
C ALA A 165 16.88 19.50 19.96
N VAL A 166 17.68 20.57 20.12
CA VAL A 166 19.10 20.44 20.47
C VAL A 166 19.29 19.97 21.91
N VAL A 167 18.40 20.31 22.85
CA VAL A 167 18.45 19.75 24.22
C VAL A 167 18.24 18.25 24.17
N ARG A 168 17.19 17.81 23.49
CA ARG A 168 16.88 16.37 23.37
C ARG A 168 18.01 15.59 22.69
N LEU A 169 18.58 16.14 21.62
CA LEU A 169 19.75 15.53 20.97
C LEU A 169 20.96 15.49 21.89
N PHE A 170 21.24 16.59 22.60
CA PHE A 170 22.34 16.69 23.56
C PHE A 170 22.21 15.67 24.68
N GLU A 171 21.02 15.42 25.20
CA GLU A 171 20.78 14.39 26.22
C GLU A 171 20.90 12.98 25.65
N ALA A 172 20.52 12.79 24.39
CA ALA A 172 20.51 11.48 23.74
C ALA A 172 21.86 11.04 23.15
N MET A 173 22.85 11.94 23.04
CA MET A 173 24.18 11.66 22.51
C MET A 173 25.29 11.89 23.54
N ALA A 174 26.29 11.03 23.53
CA ALA A 174 27.51 11.13 24.33
C ALA A 174 28.68 11.71 23.52
N GLU A 175 29.70 12.23 24.21
CA GLU A 175 31.00 12.47 23.58
C GLU A 175 31.54 11.13 23.05
N GLY A 176 32.03 11.14 21.82
CA GLY A 176 32.44 9.92 21.13
C GLY A 176 31.40 9.33 20.17
N ASP A 177 30.12 9.69 20.29
CA ASP A 177 29.08 9.21 19.37
C ASP A 177 29.28 9.75 17.94
N ALA A 178 28.78 8.99 16.97
CA ALA A 178 28.95 9.31 15.56
C ALA A 178 27.84 10.23 15.04
N LEU A 179 28.22 11.12 14.13
CA LEU A 179 27.31 11.91 13.30
C LEU A 179 27.76 11.79 11.85
N VAL A 180 26.82 11.75 10.90
CA VAL A 180 27.15 11.77 9.48
C VAL A 180 26.34 12.83 8.74
N VAL A 181 27.03 13.64 7.93
CA VAL A 181 26.41 14.61 7.02
C VAL A 181 26.35 13.99 5.62
N VAL A 182 25.13 13.74 5.14
CA VAL A 182 24.89 13.07 3.86
C VAL A 182 24.41 14.11 2.83
N PRO A 183 25.31 14.59 1.94
CA PRO A 183 25.00 15.67 1.00
C PRO A 183 24.04 15.26 -0.10
N ASP A 184 24.19 14.03 -0.58
CA ASP A 184 23.48 13.50 -1.73
C ASP A 184 22.21 12.79 -1.28
N ASP A 185 21.16 12.89 -2.10
CA ASP A 185 19.98 12.06 -1.89
C ASP A 185 20.29 10.61 -2.28
N LEU A 186 19.44 9.69 -1.85
CA LEU A 186 19.51 8.32 -2.32
C LEU A 186 19.21 8.30 -3.82
N ALA A 187 20.04 7.60 -4.59
CA ALA A 187 19.87 7.45 -6.04
C ALA A 187 18.71 6.50 -6.41
N ASP A 188 17.73 6.32 -5.51
CA ASP A 188 16.53 5.51 -5.74
C ASP A 188 15.29 6.41 -5.70
N GLY A 189 14.32 6.14 -6.57
CA GLY A 189 13.23 7.09 -6.86
C GLY A 189 12.23 7.32 -5.72
N LEU A 190 12.30 6.55 -4.63
CA LEU A 190 11.48 6.74 -3.42
C LEU A 190 12.28 7.29 -2.23
N GLY A 191 13.60 7.32 -2.31
CA GLY A 191 14.46 7.75 -1.23
C GLY A 191 14.36 6.89 0.02
N LEU A 192 14.14 5.57 -0.12
CA LEU A 192 13.95 4.63 1.01
C LEU A 192 15.05 3.57 1.13
N GLY A 193 15.96 3.47 0.16
CA GLY A 193 16.93 2.38 0.09
C GLY A 193 16.30 1.07 -0.40
N ARG A 194 17.06 -0.03 -0.30
CA ARG A 194 16.54 -1.35 -0.67
C ARG A 194 15.58 -1.89 0.38
N LEU A 195 14.34 -2.13 -0.03
CA LEU A 195 13.31 -2.79 0.78
C LEU A 195 13.29 -4.29 0.44
N HIS A 196 13.30 -5.14 1.46
CA HIS A 196 13.15 -6.59 1.31
C HIS A 196 11.75 -7.02 1.73
N PHE A 197 11.00 -7.71 0.87
CA PHE A 197 9.62 -8.13 1.11
C PHE A 197 9.57 -9.63 1.45
N ALA A 198 9.26 -9.99 2.70
CA ALA A 198 9.01 -11.39 3.06
C ALA A 198 7.56 -11.77 2.75
N GLY A 199 7.35 -12.89 2.04
CA GLY A 199 6.05 -13.25 1.49
C GLY A 199 5.67 -12.42 0.26
N VAL A 200 6.65 -12.14 -0.61
CA VAL A 200 6.51 -11.21 -1.75
C VAL A 200 5.47 -11.69 -2.77
N ALA A 201 5.08 -12.97 -2.79
CA ALA A 201 4.09 -13.48 -3.75
C ALA A 201 2.63 -13.18 -3.34
N GLY A 202 2.39 -12.70 -2.10
CA GLY A 202 1.05 -12.29 -1.65
C GLY A 202 0.57 -11.04 -2.37
N SER A 203 -0.73 -10.94 -2.70
CA SER A 203 -1.28 -9.87 -3.57
C SER A 203 -0.94 -8.45 -3.12
N GLY A 204 -1.03 -8.15 -1.81
CA GLY A 204 -0.65 -6.85 -1.28
C GLY A 204 0.86 -6.60 -1.23
N MET A 205 1.66 -7.66 -1.05
CA MET A 205 3.12 -7.57 -0.98
C MET A 205 3.73 -7.41 -2.38
N SER A 206 3.29 -8.22 -3.35
CA SER A 206 3.75 -8.10 -4.73
C SER A 206 3.37 -6.75 -5.34
N ALA A 207 2.19 -6.22 -5.02
CA ALA A 207 1.79 -4.89 -5.48
C ALA A 207 2.75 -3.80 -4.99
N LEU A 208 3.07 -3.79 -3.69
CA LEU A 208 4.03 -2.84 -3.12
C LEU A 208 5.44 -3.01 -3.68
N ALA A 209 5.93 -4.24 -3.80
CA ALA A 209 7.27 -4.51 -4.34
C ALA A 209 7.40 -4.05 -5.81
N GLN A 210 6.38 -4.33 -6.64
CA GLN A 210 6.31 -3.87 -8.03
C GLN A 210 6.28 -2.34 -8.12
N PHE A 211 5.43 -1.68 -7.33
CA PHE A 211 5.36 -0.22 -7.32
C PHE A 211 6.68 0.43 -6.90
N VAL A 212 7.34 -0.11 -5.88
CA VAL A 212 8.68 0.34 -5.46
C VAL A 212 9.67 0.23 -6.62
N ALA A 213 9.75 -0.92 -7.28
CA ALA A 213 10.65 -1.13 -8.41
C ALA A 213 10.33 -0.20 -9.60
N MET A 214 9.05 -0.08 -9.99
CA MET A 214 8.61 0.75 -11.12
C MET A 214 8.82 2.25 -10.87
N LYS A 215 8.76 2.72 -9.61
CA LYS A 215 9.13 4.09 -9.23
C LYS A 215 10.65 4.31 -9.15
N GLY A 216 11.46 3.34 -9.55
CA GLY A 216 12.92 3.43 -9.50
C GLY A 216 13.52 3.18 -8.11
N GLY A 217 12.70 2.69 -7.16
CA GLY A 217 13.15 2.19 -5.88
C GLY A 217 13.85 0.83 -6.01
N ARG A 218 14.52 0.39 -4.95
CA ARG A 218 15.21 -0.91 -4.93
C ARG A 218 14.38 -1.90 -4.11
N ALA A 219 13.95 -2.98 -4.74
CA ALA A 219 13.16 -4.02 -4.09
C ALA A 219 13.83 -5.39 -4.21
N SER A 220 13.67 -6.20 -3.18
CA SER A 220 14.00 -7.63 -3.17
C SER A 220 12.94 -8.37 -2.38
N GLY A 221 12.87 -9.69 -2.45
CA GLY A 221 11.89 -10.43 -1.66
C GLY A 221 12.15 -11.92 -1.54
N SER A 222 11.39 -12.56 -0.67
CA SER A 222 11.40 -14.00 -0.44
C SER A 222 9.96 -14.52 -0.38
N ASP A 223 9.74 -15.78 -0.73
CA ASP A 223 8.44 -16.41 -0.54
C ASP A 223 8.57 -17.94 -0.47
N ARG A 224 7.92 -18.55 0.53
CA ARG A 224 7.90 -20.02 0.72
C ARG A 224 7.34 -20.79 -0.48
N SER A 225 6.50 -20.16 -1.30
CA SER A 225 5.97 -20.79 -2.53
C SER A 225 7.06 -20.86 -3.60
N PHE A 226 7.88 -19.82 -3.74
CA PHE A 226 9.01 -19.81 -4.67
C PHE A 226 10.09 -20.83 -4.26
N ASP A 227 10.35 -20.98 -2.97
CA ASP A 227 11.29 -21.98 -2.43
C ASP A 227 10.85 -23.42 -2.75
N ARG A 228 9.54 -23.66 -2.90
CA ARG A 228 8.96 -24.94 -3.30
C ARG A 228 8.85 -25.13 -4.81
N GLY A 229 9.26 -24.13 -5.61
CA GLY A 229 9.09 -24.14 -7.07
C GLY A 229 7.65 -23.90 -7.52
N GLU A 230 6.79 -23.38 -6.66
CA GLU A 230 5.41 -23.00 -7.00
C GLU A 230 5.39 -21.61 -7.64
N ARG A 231 4.34 -21.32 -8.44
CA ARG A 231 4.09 -20.00 -9.06
C ARG A 231 5.26 -19.42 -9.89
N PRO A 232 5.83 -20.17 -10.84
CA PRO A 232 6.98 -19.73 -11.64
C PRO A 232 6.71 -18.45 -12.45
N GLU A 233 5.48 -18.24 -12.93
CA GLU A 233 5.09 -17.03 -13.67
C GLU A 233 5.17 -15.78 -12.80
N ALA A 234 4.66 -15.84 -11.57
CA ALA A 234 4.75 -14.74 -10.60
C ALA A 234 6.21 -14.40 -10.28
N ARG A 235 7.05 -15.43 -10.11
CA ARG A 235 8.49 -15.26 -9.92
C ARG A 235 9.14 -14.52 -11.09
N HIS A 236 8.86 -14.98 -12.32
CA HIS A 236 9.40 -14.40 -13.55
C HIS A 236 9.01 -12.94 -13.74
N LEU A 237 7.74 -12.58 -13.47
CA LEU A 237 7.26 -11.20 -13.56
C LEU A 237 7.99 -10.26 -12.58
N LEU A 238 8.25 -10.70 -11.36
CA LEU A 238 8.99 -9.89 -10.37
C LEU A 238 10.46 -9.73 -10.77
N GLU A 239 11.13 -10.82 -11.17
CA GLU A 239 12.52 -10.77 -11.64
C GLU A 239 12.67 -9.89 -12.89
N GLY A 240 11.67 -9.89 -13.79
CA GLY A 240 11.61 -9.01 -14.97
C GLY A 240 11.56 -7.51 -14.64
N LEU A 241 11.14 -7.14 -13.43
CA LEU A 241 11.18 -5.76 -12.91
C LEU A 241 12.48 -5.45 -12.14
N GLY A 242 13.44 -6.37 -12.13
CA GLY A 242 14.69 -6.24 -11.38
C GLY A 242 14.55 -6.48 -9.87
N ILE A 243 13.44 -7.10 -9.42
CA ILE A 243 13.24 -7.45 -8.02
C ILE A 243 14.07 -8.70 -7.71
N GLY A 244 15.10 -8.55 -6.88
CA GLY A 244 15.96 -9.67 -6.49
C GLY A 244 15.23 -10.65 -5.58
N LEU A 245 15.08 -11.90 -6.01
CA LEU A 245 14.42 -12.94 -5.22
C LEU A 245 15.43 -13.83 -4.50
N HIS A 246 15.20 -14.04 -3.20
CA HIS A 246 16.04 -14.81 -2.30
C HIS A 246 15.25 -15.94 -1.64
N PRO A 247 15.92 -17.03 -1.23
CA PRO A 247 15.32 -18.00 -0.33
C PRO A 247 14.83 -17.33 0.96
N GLN A 248 13.74 -17.83 1.55
CA GLN A 248 13.19 -17.31 2.81
C GLN A 248 14.00 -17.83 4.03
N ASP A 249 15.30 -17.55 4.03
CA ASP A 249 16.30 -18.04 4.99
C ASP A 249 17.09 -16.93 5.70
N GLY A 250 16.74 -15.66 5.46
CA GLY A 250 17.42 -14.47 5.98
C GLY A 250 18.49 -13.90 5.05
N SER A 251 18.93 -14.62 4.01
CA SER A 251 20.00 -14.16 3.11
C SER A 251 19.69 -12.84 2.39
N GLY A 252 18.41 -12.56 2.14
CA GLY A 252 17.94 -11.33 1.50
C GLY A 252 18.22 -10.03 2.28
N LEU A 253 18.51 -10.14 3.59
CA LEU A 253 18.78 -9.00 4.48
C LEU A 253 20.25 -8.57 4.55
N ALA A 254 21.14 -9.27 3.84
CA ALA A 254 22.54 -8.90 3.77
C ALA A 254 22.76 -7.58 3.01
N GLY A 255 23.89 -6.91 3.26
CA GLY A 255 24.31 -5.71 2.52
C GLY A 255 23.49 -4.46 2.85
N ASP A 256 23.03 -3.77 1.80
CA ASP A 256 22.37 -2.45 1.86
C ASP A 256 20.86 -2.50 2.17
N CYS A 257 20.38 -3.57 2.82
CA CYS A 257 18.96 -3.69 3.17
C CYS A 257 18.54 -2.63 4.20
N ALA A 258 17.68 -1.71 3.77
CA ALA A 258 17.20 -0.59 4.56
C ALA A 258 16.04 -0.98 5.48
N ALA A 259 15.18 -1.91 5.05
CA ALA A 259 14.11 -2.45 5.89
C ALA A 259 13.59 -3.80 5.37
N LEU A 260 13.07 -4.61 6.29
CA LEU A 260 12.23 -5.77 6.00
C LEU A 260 10.76 -5.32 6.00
N VAL A 261 10.01 -5.62 4.94
CA VAL A 261 8.57 -5.42 4.85
C VAL A 261 7.88 -6.76 5.04
N VAL A 262 6.91 -6.80 5.95
CA VAL A 262 6.13 -8.01 6.28
C VAL A 262 4.64 -7.75 6.17
N SER A 263 3.86 -8.80 5.93
CA SER A 263 2.40 -8.77 6.07
C SER A 263 1.97 -9.51 7.34
N THR A 264 0.69 -9.40 7.69
CA THR A 264 0.09 -10.18 8.79
C THR A 264 0.22 -11.69 8.62
N ALA A 265 0.42 -12.18 7.38
CA ALA A 265 0.60 -13.59 7.09
C ALA A 265 2.04 -14.10 7.33
N VAL A 266 3.00 -13.21 7.60
CA VAL A 266 4.40 -13.57 7.87
C VAL A 266 4.56 -13.74 9.38
N GLU A 267 4.85 -14.97 9.80
CA GLU A 267 5.03 -15.30 11.21
C GLU A 267 6.39 -14.84 11.75
N ASP A 268 6.46 -14.52 13.03
CA ASP A 268 7.70 -14.10 13.72
C ASP A 268 8.83 -15.16 13.69
N THR A 269 8.47 -16.41 13.42
CA THR A 269 9.40 -17.54 13.30
C THR A 269 10.03 -17.66 11.91
N VAL A 270 9.59 -16.86 10.93
CA VAL A 270 10.19 -16.85 9.60
C VAL A 270 11.65 -16.38 9.70
N PRO A 271 12.62 -17.10 9.08
CA PRO A 271 14.04 -16.78 9.19
C PRO A 271 14.41 -15.33 8.85
N ASP A 272 13.75 -14.71 7.87
CA ASP A 272 13.94 -13.30 7.53
C ASP A 272 13.65 -12.37 8.71
N VAL A 273 12.60 -12.65 9.50
CA VAL A 273 12.24 -11.83 10.66
C VAL A 273 13.30 -11.98 11.77
N ALA A 274 13.77 -13.21 12.00
CA ALA A 274 14.83 -13.48 12.95
C ALA A 274 16.14 -12.79 12.56
N GLU A 275 16.51 -12.83 11.28
CA GLU A 275 17.71 -12.19 10.77
C GLU A 275 17.63 -10.67 10.78
N ALA A 276 16.46 -10.09 10.49
CA ALA A 276 16.23 -8.66 10.62
C ALA A 276 16.47 -8.19 12.06
N ARG A 277 15.96 -8.93 13.05
CA ARG A 277 16.21 -8.67 14.47
C ARG A 277 17.69 -8.77 14.81
N ARG A 278 18.39 -9.80 14.33
CA ARG A 278 19.82 -10.01 14.58
C ARG A 278 20.70 -8.88 14.02
N ARG A 279 20.35 -8.32 12.85
CA ARG A 279 21.10 -7.25 12.17
C ARG A 279 20.65 -5.83 12.54
N GLY A 280 19.61 -5.67 13.37
CA GLY A 280 18.99 -4.37 13.62
C GLY A 280 18.37 -3.74 12.37
N VAL A 281 17.94 -4.55 11.40
CA VAL A 281 17.17 -4.07 10.24
C VAL A 281 15.74 -3.79 10.71
N PRO A 282 15.19 -2.59 10.47
CA PRO A 282 13.83 -2.28 10.87
C PRO A 282 12.83 -3.16 10.13
N VAL A 283 11.80 -3.60 10.85
CA VAL A 283 10.68 -4.37 10.29
C VAL A 283 9.49 -3.43 10.15
N LEU A 284 9.01 -3.28 8.93
CA LEU A 284 7.85 -2.47 8.55
C LEU A 284 6.68 -3.40 8.25
N HIS A 285 5.50 -3.07 8.77
CA HIS A 285 4.29 -3.74 8.31
C HIS A 285 3.86 -3.17 6.94
N ARG A 286 3.31 -4.00 6.05
CA ARG A 286 2.85 -3.60 4.71
C ARG A 286 1.95 -2.35 4.73
N SER A 287 1.10 -2.24 5.74
CA SER A 287 0.15 -1.12 5.86
C SER A 287 0.84 0.18 6.28
N GLU A 288 1.99 0.12 6.93
CA GLU A 288 2.79 1.30 7.27
C GLU A 288 3.46 1.86 6.01
N LEU A 289 4.03 0.97 5.18
CA LEU A 289 4.56 1.36 3.88
C LEU A 289 3.46 1.93 2.98
N LEU A 290 2.31 1.24 2.87
CA LEU A 290 1.20 1.74 2.08
C LEU A 290 0.69 3.10 2.59
N ALA A 291 0.54 3.29 3.91
CA ALA A 291 0.13 4.58 4.47
C ALA A 291 1.10 5.71 4.15
N HIS A 292 2.41 5.43 4.21
CA HIS A 292 3.43 6.39 3.80
C HIS A 292 3.30 6.76 2.31
N LEU A 293 3.11 5.77 1.42
CA LEU A 293 2.90 6.02 -0.01
C LEU A 293 1.62 6.80 -0.28
N VAL A 294 0.52 6.50 0.42
CA VAL A 294 -0.75 7.21 0.31
C VAL A 294 -0.58 8.69 0.68
N ALA A 295 0.14 8.97 1.76
CA ALA A 295 0.38 10.33 2.22
C ALA A 295 1.31 11.10 1.26
N ALA A 296 2.31 10.43 0.68
CA ALA A 296 3.31 11.01 -0.22
C ALA A 296 2.80 11.31 -1.64
N HIS A 297 1.68 10.72 -2.04
CA HIS A 297 1.08 10.90 -3.38
C HIS A 297 -0.27 11.62 -3.30
N ARG A 298 -0.75 12.15 -4.43
CA ARG A 298 -2.11 12.66 -4.58
C ARG A 298 -3.07 11.49 -4.78
N THR A 299 -3.35 10.80 -3.68
CA THR A 299 -3.97 9.47 -3.71
C THR A 299 -5.50 9.49 -3.76
N VAL A 300 -6.11 8.65 -4.60
CA VAL A 300 -7.51 8.21 -4.50
C VAL A 300 -7.56 6.88 -3.76
N ALA A 301 -8.16 6.84 -2.58
CA ALA A 301 -8.29 5.62 -1.79
C ALA A 301 -9.73 5.11 -1.77
N VAL A 302 -9.95 3.90 -2.27
CA VAL A 302 -11.27 3.29 -2.45
C VAL A 302 -11.54 2.22 -1.40
N THR A 303 -12.55 2.44 -0.56
CA THR A 303 -12.98 1.56 0.53
C THR A 303 -14.49 1.24 0.46
N GLY A 304 -14.93 0.28 1.26
CA GLY A 304 -16.32 -0.20 1.33
C GLY A 304 -16.39 -1.71 1.38
N THR A 305 -17.50 -2.27 1.84
CA THR A 305 -17.64 -3.73 2.01
C THR A 305 -17.50 -4.50 0.70
N SER A 306 -18.07 -3.96 -0.39
CA SER A 306 -18.09 -4.57 -1.72
C SER A 306 -17.73 -3.57 -2.82
N GLY A 307 -17.14 -4.05 -3.92
CA GLY A 307 -16.86 -3.24 -5.11
C GLY A 307 -15.53 -2.49 -5.13
N LYS A 308 -14.69 -2.65 -4.09
CA LYS A 308 -13.40 -1.93 -3.96
C LYS A 308 -12.46 -2.12 -5.15
N SER A 309 -12.10 -3.36 -5.48
CA SER A 309 -11.17 -3.64 -6.60
C SER A 309 -11.73 -3.17 -7.94
N THR A 310 -13.03 -3.40 -8.20
CA THR A 310 -13.69 -2.95 -9.44
C THR A 310 -13.69 -1.43 -9.57
N THR A 311 -14.04 -0.71 -8.50
CA THR A 311 -14.02 0.75 -8.50
C THR A 311 -12.59 1.29 -8.62
N THR A 312 -11.61 0.65 -7.96
CA THR A 312 -10.19 1.00 -8.08
C THR A 312 -9.72 0.89 -9.54
N ALA A 313 -10.07 -0.20 -10.21
CA ALA A 313 -9.79 -0.40 -11.63
C ALA A 313 -10.49 0.63 -12.52
N LEU A 314 -11.77 0.92 -12.26
CA LEU A 314 -12.52 1.95 -12.97
C LEU A 314 -11.84 3.32 -12.84
N VAL A 315 -11.50 3.76 -11.62
CA VAL A 315 -10.81 5.04 -11.41
C VAL A 315 -9.47 5.07 -12.17
N PHE A 316 -8.69 4.00 -12.09
CA PHE A 316 -7.41 3.91 -12.80
C PHE A 316 -7.58 3.99 -14.33
N GLU A 317 -8.45 3.18 -14.93
CA GLU A 317 -8.65 3.15 -16.39
C GLU A 317 -9.28 4.45 -16.90
N LEU A 318 -10.21 5.05 -16.15
CA LEU A 318 -10.79 6.36 -16.46
C LEU A 318 -9.73 7.47 -16.49
N LEU A 319 -8.91 7.56 -15.44
CA LEU A 319 -7.83 8.54 -15.34
C LEU A 319 -6.76 8.31 -16.41
N ARG A 320 -6.39 7.05 -16.67
CA ARG A 320 -5.43 6.68 -17.73
C ARG A 320 -5.97 7.05 -19.11
N GLY A 321 -7.23 6.73 -19.40
CA GLY A 321 -7.90 7.07 -20.67
C GLY A 321 -8.10 8.57 -20.87
N ALA A 322 -8.22 9.34 -19.78
CA ALA A 322 -8.22 10.81 -19.79
C ALA A 322 -6.81 11.43 -19.79
N GLY A 323 -5.76 10.62 -20.01
CA GLY A 323 -4.37 11.10 -20.15
C GLY A 323 -3.71 11.57 -18.85
N ARG A 324 -4.22 11.17 -17.68
CA ARG A 324 -3.70 11.61 -16.36
C ARG A 324 -2.53 10.77 -15.83
N GLN A 325 -2.16 9.68 -16.52
CA GLN A 325 -1.02 8.82 -16.18
C GLN A 325 -0.98 8.39 -14.70
N PRO A 326 -2.07 7.84 -14.13
CA PRO A 326 -2.10 7.44 -12.73
C PRO A 326 -1.24 6.20 -12.48
N SER A 327 -0.80 6.04 -11.24
CA SER A 327 -0.32 4.76 -10.70
C SER A 327 -1.47 4.02 -9.99
N VAL A 328 -1.37 2.70 -9.81
CA VAL A 328 -2.37 1.90 -9.07
C VAL A 328 -1.74 0.81 -8.20
N LEU A 329 -2.35 0.56 -7.04
CA LEU A 329 -2.09 -0.57 -6.15
C LEU A 329 -3.43 -1.20 -5.76
N THR A 330 -3.66 -2.47 -6.08
CA THR A 330 -4.96 -3.12 -5.81
C THR A 330 -4.82 -4.58 -5.41
N GLY A 331 -5.85 -5.15 -4.79
CA GLY A 331 -5.92 -6.56 -4.45
C GLY A 331 -6.43 -7.45 -5.59
N GLY A 332 -7.06 -6.89 -6.62
CA GLY A 332 -7.56 -7.63 -7.78
C GLY A 332 -6.78 -7.32 -9.06
N ASP A 333 -6.54 -8.33 -9.89
CA ASP A 333 -5.74 -8.14 -11.11
C ASP A 333 -6.55 -7.41 -12.20
N LEU A 334 -6.07 -6.25 -12.64
CA LEU A 334 -6.68 -5.48 -13.73
C LEU A 334 -6.41 -6.17 -15.07
N ARG A 335 -7.47 -6.45 -15.83
CA ARG A 335 -7.34 -7.11 -17.13
C ARG A 335 -6.61 -6.24 -18.16
N ALA A 336 -6.79 -4.92 -18.10
CA ALA A 336 -6.06 -3.98 -18.95
C ALA A 336 -4.54 -4.12 -18.80
N LEU A 337 -4.05 -4.28 -17.57
CA LEU A 337 -2.62 -4.47 -17.29
C LEU A 337 -2.14 -5.89 -17.64
N GLN A 338 -2.97 -6.91 -17.42
CA GLN A 338 -2.65 -8.28 -17.85
C GLN A 338 -2.52 -8.40 -19.36
N ALA A 339 -3.37 -7.71 -20.12
CA ALA A 339 -3.28 -7.64 -21.58
C ALA A 339 -1.97 -6.98 -22.07
N GLU A 340 -1.35 -6.16 -21.23
CA GLU A 340 -0.05 -5.51 -21.46
C GLU A 340 1.14 -6.35 -20.97
N GLY A 341 0.90 -7.56 -20.46
CA GLY A 341 1.93 -8.49 -19.96
C GLY A 341 2.38 -8.22 -18.52
N HIS A 342 1.63 -7.42 -17.76
CA HIS A 342 1.88 -7.18 -16.34
C HIS A 342 1.09 -8.14 -15.46
N TRP A 343 1.46 -8.23 -14.18
CA TRP A 343 0.71 -9.06 -13.21
C TRP A 343 -0.76 -8.61 -13.10
N GLY A 344 -0.98 -7.30 -13.02
CA GLY A 344 -2.31 -6.69 -12.98
C GLY A 344 -2.68 -6.03 -11.66
N ASN A 345 -1.95 -6.30 -10.58
CA ASN A 345 -2.26 -5.74 -9.25
C ASN A 345 -1.47 -4.47 -8.89
N ALA A 346 -0.53 -4.04 -9.74
CA ALA A 346 0.19 -2.79 -9.61
C ALA A 346 0.65 -2.22 -10.95
N TRP A 347 0.68 -0.89 -11.02
CA TRP A 347 1.34 -0.12 -12.08
C TRP A 347 1.85 1.19 -11.49
N ALA A 348 3.04 1.62 -11.89
CA ALA A 348 3.53 2.95 -11.55
C ALA A 348 3.86 3.74 -12.80
N ASP A 349 3.38 4.98 -12.83
CA ASP A 349 3.60 5.92 -13.93
C ASP A 349 4.23 7.21 -13.38
N ARG A 350 4.40 8.24 -14.21
CA ARG A 350 5.17 9.44 -13.89
C ARG A 350 4.43 10.47 -13.05
N SER A 351 3.09 10.45 -13.03
CA SER A 351 2.32 11.43 -12.25
C SER A 351 2.38 11.17 -10.74
N ASP A 352 1.95 12.16 -9.97
CA ASP A 352 1.75 12.07 -8.52
C ASP A 352 0.45 11.36 -8.14
N LEU A 353 -0.41 11.01 -9.11
CA LEU A 353 -1.68 10.34 -8.88
C LEU A 353 -1.44 8.87 -8.56
N LEU A 354 -2.03 8.43 -7.45
CA LEU A 354 -2.02 7.05 -7.02
C LEU A 354 -3.46 6.62 -6.74
N VAL A 355 -3.90 5.51 -7.31
CA VAL A 355 -5.20 4.91 -6.99
C VAL A 355 -4.94 3.67 -6.15
N ILE A 356 -5.58 3.56 -4.98
CA ILE A 356 -5.43 2.38 -4.14
C ILE A 356 -6.78 1.74 -3.80
N GLU A 357 -6.76 0.42 -3.71
CA GLU A 357 -7.75 -0.31 -2.93
C GLU A 357 -7.38 -0.22 -1.44
N ALA A 358 -8.30 0.31 -0.63
CA ALA A 358 -8.14 0.45 0.81
C ALA A 358 -9.08 -0.53 1.53
N ASP A 359 -8.49 -1.46 2.28
CA ASP A 359 -9.21 -2.49 3.03
C ASP A 359 -9.58 -1.98 4.44
N GLU A 360 -10.86 -2.05 4.76
CA GLU A 360 -11.40 -1.71 6.07
C GLU A 360 -11.20 -2.82 7.12
N SER A 361 -11.00 -4.07 6.68
CA SER A 361 -11.11 -5.24 7.55
C SER A 361 -9.94 -5.45 8.50
N ASP A 362 -8.75 -4.94 8.16
CA ASP A 362 -7.52 -5.05 8.97
C ASP A 362 -7.24 -3.79 9.84
N GLY A 363 -8.16 -2.83 9.84
CA GLY A 363 -8.05 -1.58 10.60
C GLY A 363 -6.97 -0.61 10.10
N SER A 364 -6.32 -0.89 8.95
CA SER A 364 -5.29 -0.01 8.39
C SER A 364 -5.84 1.30 7.83
N LEU A 365 -7.13 1.34 7.47
CA LEU A 365 -7.80 2.48 6.84
C LEU A 365 -7.60 3.80 7.59
N VAL A 366 -7.59 3.78 8.93
CA VAL A 366 -7.41 4.97 9.79
C VAL A 366 -6.01 5.58 9.75
N ARG A 367 -5.07 4.96 9.03
CA ARG A 367 -3.71 5.49 8.82
C ARG A 367 -3.59 6.31 7.54
N TYR A 368 -4.57 6.22 6.65
CA TYR A 368 -4.50 6.78 5.30
C TYR A 368 -4.93 8.25 5.28
N HIS A 369 -4.12 9.08 4.63
CA HIS A 369 -4.38 10.49 4.40
C HIS A 369 -4.47 10.77 2.89
N PRO A 370 -5.52 10.27 2.20
CA PRO A 370 -5.62 10.40 0.75
C PRO A 370 -5.97 11.85 0.34
N ALA A 371 -5.73 12.17 -0.93
CA ALA A 371 -6.32 13.35 -1.55
C ALA A 371 -7.84 13.19 -1.66
N VAL A 372 -8.30 12.10 -2.26
CA VAL A 372 -9.72 11.78 -2.43
C VAL A 372 -10.02 10.43 -1.77
N GLY A 373 -10.96 10.40 -0.83
CA GLY A 373 -11.51 9.16 -0.30
C GLY A 373 -12.78 8.74 -1.04
N VAL A 374 -12.98 7.44 -1.27
CA VAL A 374 -14.21 6.88 -1.84
C VAL A 374 -14.75 5.82 -0.90
N VAL A 375 -15.98 6.00 -0.39
CA VAL A 375 -16.66 5.00 0.46
C VAL A 375 -17.87 4.47 -0.30
N LEU A 376 -17.83 3.19 -0.69
CA LEU A 376 -18.81 2.61 -1.60
C LEU A 376 -20.13 2.21 -0.94
N ASN A 377 -20.04 1.49 0.17
CA ASN A 377 -21.17 0.89 0.88
C ASN A 377 -20.71 0.41 2.26
N LEU A 378 -21.67 0.15 3.14
CA LEU A 378 -21.46 -0.39 4.47
C LEU A 378 -22.43 -1.54 4.76
N GLN A 379 -21.90 -2.75 4.76
CA GLN A 379 -22.64 -3.98 5.02
C GLN A 379 -21.88 -4.87 6.02
N ARG A 380 -22.57 -5.85 6.60
CA ARG A 380 -21.95 -6.85 7.47
C ARG A 380 -21.07 -7.79 6.63
N ASP A 381 -19.82 -7.97 7.04
CA ASP A 381 -18.87 -8.91 6.40
C ASP A 381 -17.91 -9.47 7.45
N HIS A 382 -16.69 -8.95 7.55
CA HIS A 382 -15.67 -9.40 8.51
C HIS A 382 -15.75 -8.75 9.89
N GLN A 383 -16.42 -7.59 10.00
CA GLN A 383 -16.61 -6.85 11.24
C GLN A 383 -18.06 -6.34 11.34
N GLU A 384 -18.46 -5.99 12.56
CA GLU A 384 -19.76 -5.37 12.79
C GLU A 384 -19.81 -3.98 12.14
N PRO A 385 -20.90 -3.60 11.44
CA PRO A 385 -20.98 -2.35 10.68
C PRO A 385 -20.68 -1.09 11.48
N ALA A 386 -21.02 -1.08 12.78
CA ALA A 386 -20.74 0.07 13.66
C ALA A 386 -19.25 0.36 13.80
N VAL A 387 -18.40 -0.68 13.86
CA VAL A 387 -16.94 -0.54 13.97
C VAL A 387 -16.37 0.02 12.68
N VAL A 388 -16.81 -0.53 11.54
CA VAL A 388 -16.38 -0.07 10.21
C VAL A 388 -16.79 1.38 9.97
N LEU A 389 -17.97 1.79 10.44
CA LEU A 389 -18.41 3.19 10.35
C LEU A 389 -17.47 4.14 11.09
N ASP A 390 -16.92 3.75 12.23
CA ASP A 390 -15.94 4.58 12.97
C ASP A 390 -14.61 4.68 12.22
N PHE A 391 -14.18 3.61 11.54
CA PHE A 391 -13.05 3.70 10.61
C PHE A 391 -13.33 4.68 9.46
N PHE A 392 -14.54 4.63 8.88
CA PHE A 392 -14.93 5.55 7.82
C PHE A 392 -15.00 7.01 8.28
N ARG A 393 -15.43 7.28 9.52
CA ARG A 393 -15.41 8.63 10.10
C ARG A 393 -13.99 9.18 10.23
N THR A 394 -13.08 8.34 10.70
CA THR A 394 -11.65 8.72 10.83
C THR A 394 -11.06 8.98 9.45
N PHE A 395 -11.28 8.05 8.50
CA PHE A 395 -10.83 8.17 7.12
C PHE A 395 -11.35 9.43 6.42
N ARG A 396 -12.63 9.78 6.62
CA ARG A 396 -13.23 11.02 6.12
C ARG A 396 -12.46 12.25 6.63
N ALA A 397 -12.12 12.30 7.92
CA ALA A 397 -11.40 13.43 8.50
C ALA A 397 -9.96 13.56 7.96
N GLN A 398 -9.41 12.49 7.40
CA GLN A 398 -8.06 12.44 6.83
C GLN A 398 -8.01 12.70 5.32
N CYS A 399 -9.16 12.78 4.64
CA CYS A 399 -9.24 13.14 3.22
C CYS A 399 -8.89 14.62 3.02
N ARG A 400 -7.91 14.92 2.16
CA ARG A 400 -7.36 16.29 2.00
C ARG A 400 -8.13 17.16 1.02
N GLU A 401 -8.76 16.58 0.00
CA GLU A 401 -9.44 17.32 -1.08
C GLU A 401 -10.95 17.02 -1.12
N ALA A 402 -11.34 15.74 -1.14
CA ALA A 402 -12.75 15.36 -1.23
C ALA A 402 -13.06 13.98 -0.65
N LEU A 403 -14.34 13.78 -0.30
CA LEU A 403 -14.93 12.48 -0.01
C LEU A 403 -16.03 12.19 -1.03
N VAL A 404 -15.96 11.02 -1.67
CA VAL A 404 -16.99 10.48 -2.56
C VAL A 404 -17.76 9.38 -1.84
N LEU A 405 -19.08 9.45 -1.88
CA LEU A 405 -19.99 8.50 -1.25
C LEU A 405 -20.80 7.77 -2.31
N GLY A 406 -20.80 6.43 -2.24
CA GLY A 406 -21.72 5.59 -2.99
C GLY A 406 -23.17 5.83 -2.58
N ASP A 407 -24.11 5.35 -3.40
CA ASP A 407 -25.54 5.46 -3.13
C ASP A 407 -26.01 4.36 -2.17
N ASP A 408 -25.58 4.49 -0.91
CA ASP A 408 -25.95 3.58 0.18
C ASP A 408 -26.47 4.39 1.38
N PRO A 409 -27.73 4.19 1.81
CA PRO A 409 -28.30 4.85 2.98
C PRO A 409 -27.48 4.68 4.26
N ALA A 410 -26.73 3.57 4.40
CA ALA A 410 -25.88 3.33 5.57
C ALA A 410 -24.72 4.33 5.68
N LEU A 411 -24.42 5.08 4.61
CA LEU A 411 -23.37 6.10 4.57
C LEU A 411 -23.86 7.50 4.97
N GLU A 412 -25.15 7.68 5.31
CA GLU A 412 -25.70 8.95 5.77
C GLU A 412 -24.87 9.63 6.87
N PRO A 413 -24.33 8.91 7.90
CA PRO A 413 -23.49 9.51 8.93
C PRO A 413 -22.16 10.11 8.43
N LEU A 414 -21.76 9.83 7.18
CA LEU A 414 -20.53 10.36 6.58
C LEU A 414 -20.75 11.64 5.78
N ARG A 415 -22.00 12.11 5.62
CA ARG A 415 -22.30 13.33 4.87
C ARG A 415 -21.78 14.62 5.55
N PRO A 416 -21.54 15.70 4.78
CA PRO A 416 -21.61 15.79 3.32
C PRO A 416 -20.44 15.07 2.60
N GLY A 417 -20.68 14.68 1.35
CA GLY A 417 -19.71 14.11 0.41
C GLY A 417 -20.26 14.17 -1.02
N LEU A 418 -19.38 14.14 -2.02
CA LEU A 418 -19.77 14.10 -3.43
C LEU A 418 -20.45 12.76 -3.72
N SER A 419 -21.60 12.78 -4.39
CA SER A 419 -22.32 11.56 -4.79
C SER A 419 -23.01 11.81 -6.12
N LEU A 420 -22.80 10.92 -7.08
CA LEU A 420 -23.41 10.99 -8.41
C LEU A 420 -24.56 10.00 -8.51
N ARG A 421 -25.57 10.34 -9.31
CA ARG A 421 -26.74 9.49 -9.58
C ARG A 421 -26.85 9.21 -11.07
N ALA A 422 -27.30 8.01 -11.39
CA ALA A 422 -27.65 7.63 -12.75
C ALA A 422 -29.09 8.05 -13.06
N GLU A 423 -29.28 8.73 -14.17
CA GLU A 423 -30.55 8.97 -14.83
C GLU A 423 -30.67 8.04 -16.06
N ALA A 424 -31.91 7.76 -16.50
CA ALA A 424 -32.18 6.93 -17.68
C ALA A 424 -31.39 5.59 -17.69
N LEU A 425 -31.38 4.90 -16.55
CA LEU A 425 -30.63 3.66 -16.36
C LEU A 425 -31.28 2.50 -17.15
N GLU A 426 -30.50 1.92 -18.06
CA GLU A 426 -30.83 0.70 -18.80
C GLU A 426 -29.80 -0.38 -18.45
N LEU A 427 -30.27 -1.49 -17.86
CA LEU A 427 -29.46 -2.67 -17.58
C LEU A 427 -29.64 -3.69 -18.70
N GLY A 428 -28.53 -4.19 -19.25
CA GLY A 428 -28.53 -5.21 -20.30
C GLY A 428 -27.58 -6.38 -19.99
N PRO A 429 -27.64 -7.45 -20.81
CA PRO A 429 -26.80 -8.63 -20.65
C PRO A 429 -25.30 -8.32 -20.83
N GLU A 430 -24.97 -7.48 -21.80
CA GLU A 430 -23.58 -7.16 -22.16
C GLU A 430 -23.04 -5.89 -21.48
N GLY A 431 -23.87 -5.18 -20.72
CA GLY A 431 -23.48 -3.90 -20.14
C GLY A 431 -24.67 -3.06 -19.72
N SER A 432 -24.39 -1.82 -19.31
CA SER A 432 -25.39 -0.86 -18.84
C SER A 432 -25.22 0.49 -19.53
N ARG A 433 -26.31 1.23 -19.71
CA ARG A 433 -26.32 2.62 -20.19
C ARG A 433 -27.00 3.52 -19.18
N PHE A 434 -26.49 4.72 -19.00
CA PHE A 434 -27.04 5.70 -18.06
C PHE A 434 -26.54 7.12 -18.39
N VAL A 435 -27.19 8.13 -17.81
CA VAL A 435 -26.83 9.54 -17.92
C VAL A 435 -26.42 10.08 -16.56
N VAL A 436 -25.37 10.90 -16.51
CA VAL A 436 -24.95 11.62 -15.31
C VAL A 436 -24.77 13.09 -15.68
N GLU A 437 -25.58 13.97 -15.09
CA GLU A 437 -25.51 15.42 -15.33
C GLU A 437 -25.52 15.80 -16.82
N GLY A 438 -26.38 15.14 -17.60
CA GLY A 438 -26.49 15.36 -19.04
C GLY A 438 -25.45 14.64 -19.91
N GLN A 439 -24.44 14.00 -19.33
CA GLN A 439 -23.47 13.18 -20.06
C GLN A 439 -23.92 11.71 -20.11
N ALA A 440 -24.02 11.15 -21.31
CA ALA A 440 -24.33 9.73 -21.51
C ALA A 440 -23.09 8.85 -21.34
N PHE A 441 -23.28 7.69 -20.71
CA PHE A 441 -22.26 6.70 -20.41
C PHE A 441 -22.69 5.30 -20.83
N THR A 442 -21.73 4.49 -21.28
CA THR A 442 -21.89 3.06 -21.51
C THR A 442 -20.85 2.34 -20.68
N LEU A 443 -21.27 1.32 -19.95
CA LEU A 443 -20.41 0.45 -19.14
C LEU A 443 -20.49 -0.97 -19.71
N PRO A 444 -19.38 -1.55 -20.23
CA PRO A 444 -19.38 -2.87 -20.85
C PRO A 444 -19.39 -4.04 -19.85
N VAL A 445 -19.88 -3.78 -18.63
CA VAL A 445 -20.02 -4.78 -17.56
C VAL A 445 -21.45 -4.71 -17.03
N PRO A 446 -22.17 -5.85 -16.99
CA PRO A 446 -23.56 -5.87 -16.56
C PRO A 446 -23.70 -5.74 -15.04
N GLY A 447 -24.92 -5.41 -14.60
CA GLY A 447 -25.32 -5.42 -13.19
C GLY A 447 -25.38 -4.03 -12.55
N ALA A 448 -26.43 -3.78 -11.78
CA ALA A 448 -26.66 -2.49 -11.10
C ALA A 448 -25.54 -2.11 -10.13
N HIS A 449 -24.92 -3.10 -9.47
CA HIS A 449 -23.79 -2.89 -8.58
C HIS A 449 -22.55 -2.34 -9.31
N ASN A 450 -22.35 -2.71 -10.58
CA ASN A 450 -21.26 -2.17 -11.40
C ASN A 450 -21.56 -0.74 -11.87
N VAL A 451 -22.83 -0.38 -12.08
CA VAL A 451 -23.23 1.01 -12.29
C VAL A 451 -22.93 1.85 -11.04
N ALA A 452 -23.25 1.35 -9.83
CA ALA A 452 -22.90 2.04 -8.59
C ALA A 452 -21.38 2.25 -8.43
N ASN A 453 -20.58 1.22 -8.75
CA ASN A 453 -19.12 1.33 -8.78
C ASN A 453 -18.65 2.39 -9.80
N ALA A 454 -19.25 2.42 -10.99
CA ALA A 454 -18.93 3.41 -12.04
C ALA A 454 -19.28 4.84 -11.61
N LEU A 455 -20.43 5.06 -10.97
CA LEU A 455 -20.82 6.36 -10.43
C LEU A 455 -19.83 6.87 -9.38
N ALA A 456 -19.38 5.99 -8.47
CA ALA A 456 -18.36 6.34 -7.48
C ALA A 456 -17.01 6.66 -8.15
N ALA A 457 -16.61 5.90 -9.17
CA ALA A 457 -15.38 6.15 -9.92
C ALA A 457 -15.42 7.47 -10.71
N LEU A 458 -16.53 7.77 -11.38
CA LEU A 458 -16.79 9.05 -12.04
C LEU A 458 -16.76 10.20 -11.03
N GLY A 459 -17.33 9.99 -9.83
CA GLY A 459 -17.27 10.94 -8.72
C GLY A 459 -15.83 11.24 -8.29
N ALA A 460 -14.99 10.22 -8.15
CA ALA A 460 -13.58 10.40 -7.81
C ALA A 460 -12.80 11.15 -8.89
N CYS A 461 -13.00 10.81 -10.16
CA CYS A 461 -12.37 11.51 -11.28
C CYS A 461 -12.81 12.98 -11.35
N ARG A 462 -14.10 13.26 -11.12
CA ARG A 462 -14.62 14.62 -11.05
C ARG A 462 -14.04 15.40 -9.87
N ALA A 463 -13.90 14.77 -8.70
CA ALA A 463 -13.27 15.40 -7.53
C ALA A 463 -11.81 15.80 -7.80
N LEU A 464 -11.11 15.07 -8.67
CA LEU A 464 -9.77 15.43 -9.15
C LEU A 464 -9.77 16.51 -10.25
N GLY A 465 -10.95 16.97 -10.69
CA GLY A 465 -11.12 18.02 -11.69
C GLY A 465 -11.24 17.52 -13.14
N VAL A 466 -11.45 16.22 -13.38
CA VAL A 466 -11.62 15.69 -14.73
C VAL A 466 -13.06 15.87 -15.21
N PRO A 467 -13.32 16.54 -16.35
CA PRO A 467 -14.66 16.71 -16.89
C PRO A 467 -15.33 15.37 -17.23
N LEU A 468 -16.62 15.21 -16.91
CA LEU A 468 -17.38 13.98 -17.19
C LEU A 468 -17.36 13.59 -18.68
N ALA A 469 -17.33 14.57 -19.58
CA ALA A 469 -17.25 14.34 -21.02
C ALA A 469 -15.97 13.60 -21.44
N GLU A 470 -14.84 13.83 -20.75
CA GLU A 470 -13.57 13.12 -21.00
C GLU A 470 -13.62 11.66 -20.55
N LEU A 471 -14.57 11.30 -19.69
CA LEU A 471 -14.66 9.98 -19.07
C LEU A 471 -15.57 8.99 -19.82
N ALA A 472 -16.37 9.47 -20.78
CA ALA A 472 -17.35 8.64 -21.48
C ALA A 472 -16.69 7.55 -22.34
N ALA A 473 -15.69 7.92 -23.14
CA ALA A 473 -14.96 6.97 -23.98
C ALA A 473 -14.10 6.00 -23.14
N PRO A 474 -13.33 6.45 -22.13
CA PRO A 474 -12.63 5.54 -21.22
C PRO A 474 -13.54 4.54 -20.51
N LEU A 475 -14.74 4.96 -20.04
CA LEU A 475 -15.67 4.04 -19.38
C LEU A 475 -16.19 2.95 -20.33
N ALA A 476 -16.50 3.33 -21.58
CA ALA A 476 -16.96 2.39 -22.59
C ALA A 476 -15.88 1.36 -23.00
N ALA A 477 -14.61 1.68 -22.77
CA ALA A 477 -13.46 0.82 -23.06
C ALA A 477 -12.99 -0.02 -21.86
N PHE A 478 -13.66 0.07 -20.70
CA PHE A 478 -13.27 -0.62 -19.48
C PHE A 478 -13.11 -2.14 -19.69
N GLN A 479 -11.95 -2.69 -19.34
CA GLN A 479 -11.61 -4.10 -19.62
C GLN A 479 -12.05 -5.06 -18.50
N GLY A 480 -12.38 -4.54 -17.33
CA GLY A 480 -12.77 -5.33 -16.17
C GLY A 480 -11.60 -5.78 -15.30
N VAL A 481 -11.94 -6.51 -14.24
CA VAL A 481 -11.01 -7.07 -13.26
C VAL A 481 -11.12 -8.58 -13.30
N ALA A 482 -9.99 -9.28 -13.20
CA ALA A 482 -9.97 -10.74 -13.17
C ALA A 482 -10.89 -11.26 -12.06
N ARG A 483 -11.67 -12.30 -12.37
CA ARG A 483 -12.66 -12.90 -11.48
C ARG A 483 -13.72 -11.92 -10.95
N ARG A 484 -14.02 -10.82 -11.63
CA ARG A 484 -15.16 -9.93 -11.29
C ARG A 484 -16.17 -9.98 -12.44
N PHE A 485 -17.07 -10.95 -12.37
CA PHE A 485 -17.99 -11.34 -13.44
C PHE A 485 -17.27 -11.52 -14.78
N GLN A 486 -16.15 -12.22 -14.76
CA GLN A 486 -15.28 -12.38 -15.92
C GLN A 486 -15.84 -13.45 -16.84
N VAL A 487 -16.32 -13.05 -18.02
CA VAL A 487 -16.68 -13.98 -19.08
C VAL A 487 -15.41 -14.57 -19.69
N LEU A 488 -15.24 -15.88 -19.59
CA LEU A 488 -14.08 -16.60 -20.16
C LEU A 488 -14.33 -16.99 -21.63
N GLY A 489 -15.59 -17.28 -21.97
CA GLY A 489 -16.01 -17.58 -23.33
C GLY A 489 -17.40 -18.22 -23.37
N SER A 490 -17.89 -18.48 -24.59
CA SER A 490 -19.22 -19.08 -24.82
C SER A 490 -19.20 -20.29 -25.77
N PRO A 491 -18.44 -21.36 -25.46
CA PRO A 491 -18.38 -22.55 -26.31
C PRO A 491 -19.75 -23.20 -26.45
N ARG A 492 -20.13 -23.59 -27.66
CA ARG A 492 -21.45 -24.19 -27.97
C ARG A 492 -22.65 -23.37 -27.48
N GLY A 493 -22.49 -22.04 -27.37
CA GLY A 493 -23.53 -21.15 -26.85
C GLY A 493 -23.74 -21.22 -25.32
N VAL A 494 -22.86 -21.92 -24.57
CA VAL A 494 -22.85 -21.96 -23.10
C VAL A 494 -21.84 -20.93 -22.60
N THR A 495 -22.29 -19.93 -21.86
CA THR A 495 -21.40 -18.89 -21.32
C THR A 495 -20.75 -19.33 -20.02
N VAL A 496 -19.42 -19.26 -19.91
CA VAL A 496 -18.70 -19.56 -18.67
C VAL A 496 -18.18 -18.27 -18.03
N VAL A 497 -18.53 -18.07 -16.77
CA VAL A 497 -18.19 -16.87 -15.98
C VAL A 497 -17.46 -17.26 -14.71
N ASP A 498 -16.34 -16.60 -14.42
CA ASP A 498 -15.63 -16.68 -13.14
C ASP A 498 -15.86 -15.42 -12.31
N ASP A 499 -16.24 -15.60 -11.04
CA ASP A 499 -16.53 -14.55 -10.09
C ASP A 499 -15.93 -14.82 -8.70
N PHE A 500 -15.44 -13.75 -8.07
CA PHE A 500 -14.84 -13.75 -6.74
C PHE A 500 -15.89 -13.70 -5.61
N ALA A 501 -17.18 -13.71 -5.92
CA ALA A 501 -18.27 -13.70 -4.96
C ALA A 501 -18.11 -14.83 -3.93
N HIS A 502 -18.11 -14.44 -2.65
CA HIS A 502 -17.83 -15.35 -1.54
C HIS A 502 -18.64 -15.05 -0.28
N ASN A 503 -19.36 -13.94 -0.23
CA ASN A 503 -20.29 -13.60 0.83
C ASN A 503 -21.72 -13.45 0.24
N PRO A 504 -22.78 -13.52 1.06
CA PRO A 504 -24.16 -13.58 0.56
C PRO A 504 -24.52 -12.43 -0.39
N ALA A 505 -24.16 -11.18 -0.05
CA ALA A 505 -24.46 -10.02 -0.90
C ALA A 505 -23.76 -10.08 -2.27
N LYS A 506 -22.48 -10.47 -2.31
CA LYS A 506 -21.72 -10.63 -3.56
C LYS A 506 -22.29 -11.78 -4.41
N VAL A 507 -22.66 -12.90 -3.78
CA VAL A 507 -23.29 -14.05 -4.46
C VAL A 507 -24.63 -13.65 -5.07
N GLN A 508 -25.47 -12.92 -4.32
CA GLN A 508 -26.74 -12.40 -4.84
C GLN A 508 -26.52 -11.50 -6.05
N ALA A 509 -25.58 -10.57 -5.97
CA ALA A 509 -25.27 -9.65 -7.06
C ALA A 509 -24.79 -10.39 -8.32
N ALA A 510 -23.94 -11.40 -8.17
CA ALA A 510 -23.46 -12.24 -9.27
C ALA A 510 -24.60 -13.04 -9.93
N LEU A 511 -25.47 -13.68 -9.13
CA LEU A 511 -26.63 -14.43 -9.63
C LEU A 511 -27.61 -13.53 -10.38
N ARG A 512 -27.96 -12.37 -9.83
CA ARG A 512 -28.84 -11.39 -10.50
C ARG A 512 -28.26 -10.92 -11.82
N THR A 513 -26.94 -10.72 -11.88
CA THR A 513 -26.24 -10.32 -13.11
C THR A 513 -26.24 -11.45 -14.14
N ALA A 514 -26.01 -12.69 -13.71
CA ALA A 514 -26.08 -13.86 -14.58
C ALA A 514 -27.49 -14.06 -15.19
N LYS A 515 -28.55 -13.78 -14.43
CA LYS A 515 -29.95 -13.86 -14.91
C LYS A 515 -30.28 -12.85 -16.01
N LEU A 516 -29.54 -11.74 -16.11
CA LEU A 516 -29.71 -10.80 -17.23
C LEU A 516 -29.22 -11.42 -18.55
N ARG A 517 -28.27 -12.35 -18.49
CA ARG A 517 -27.66 -13.01 -19.65
C ARG A 517 -28.32 -14.34 -20.03
N SER A 518 -28.84 -15.09 -19.05
CA SER A 518 -29.35 -16.44 -19.31
C SER A 518 -30.63 -16.78 -18.55
N GLY A 519 -31.49 -17.54 -19.23
CA GLY A 519 -32.69 -18.15 -18.70
C GLY A 519 -32.43 -19.32 -17.74
N ARG A 520 -31.24 -19.93 -17.75
CA ARG A 520 -30.87 -21.08 -16.90
C ARG A 520 -29.42 -20.97 -16.41
N LEU A 521 -29.23 -21.06 -15.09
CA LEU A 521 -27.91 -21.01 -14.46
C LEU A 521 -27.45 -22.38 -13.99
N LEU A 522 -26.17 -22.66 -14.24
CA LEU A 522 -25.41 -23.74 -13.61
C LEU A 522 -24.38 -23.10 -12.67
N ALA A 523 -24.79 -22.84 -11.43
CA ALA A 523 -24.01 -22.08 -10.46
C ALA A 523 -23.13 -23.00 -9.60
N VAL A 524 -21.87 -22.65 -9.44
CA VAL A 524 -20.92 -23.36 -8.59
C VAL A 524 -20.46 -22.42 -7.49
N PHE A 525 -20.42 -22.90 -6.25
CA PHE A 525 -19.88 -22.14 -5.13
C PHE A 525 -18.85 -22.95 -4.35
N GLN A 526 -17.68 -22.36 -4.09
CA GLN A 526 -16.69 -22.90 -3.17
C GLN A 526 -16.62 -22.03 -1.91
N PRO A 527 -17.07 -22.53 -0.74
CA PRO A 527 -16.87 -21.83 0.52
C PRO A 527 -15.40 -21.65 0.86
N HIS A 528 -15.04 -20.53 1.50
CA HIS A 528 -13.68 -20.24 1.93
C HIS A 528 -13.57 -20.27 3.46
N GLY A 529 -12.94 -21.31 3.99
CA GLY A 529 -12.75 -21.50 5.42
C GLY A 529 -14.01 -21.89 6.20
N PHE A 530 -13.81 -22.71 7.24
CA PHE A 530 -14.90 -23.24 8.07
C PHE A 530 -15.56 -22.17 8.95
N GLY A 531 -14.76 -21.26 9.54
CA GLY A 531 -15.27 -20.17 10.37
C GLY A 531 -16.21 -19.21 9.62
N PRO A 532 -15.76 -18.63 8.49
CA PRO A 532 -16.62 -17.79 7.65
C PRO A 532 -17.89 -18.51 7.19
N LEU A 533 -17.78 -19.75 6.70
CA LEU A 533 -18.95 -20.51 6.27
C LEU A 533 -19.97 -20.68 7.40
N LYS A 534 -19.52 -21.06 8.60
CA LYS A 534 -20.39 -21.20 9.78
C LYS A 534 -21.08 -19.90 10.14
N PHE A 535 -20.35 -18.79 10.07
CA PHE A 535 -20.87 -17.46 10.40
C PHE A 535 -21.96 -16.99 9.42
N MET A 536 -21.81 -17.28 8.13
CA MET A 536 -22.72 -16.77 7.07
C MET A 536 -23.68 -17.81 6.48
N ARG A 537 -23.70 -19.07 6.97
CA ARG A 537 -24.47 -20.18 6.39
C ARG A 537 -25.95 -19.84 6.18
N GLU A 538 -26.61 -19.32 7.22
CA GLU A 538 -28.04 -19.04 7.16
C GLU A 538 -28.38 -18.00 6.09
N GLU A 539 -27.63 -16.90 6.06
CA GLU A 539 -27.79 -15.83 5.07
C GLU A 539 -27.45 -16.32 3.65
N LEU A 540 -26.41 -17.14 3.50
CA LEU A 540 -26.02 -17.72 2.20
C LEU A 540 -27.11 -18.64 1.65
N VAL A 541 -27.64 -19.55 2.47
CA VAL A 541 -28.75 -20.44 2.08
C VAL A 541 -29.99 -19.63 1.72
N ALA A 542 -30.31 -18.59 2.49
CA ALA A 542 -31.44 -17.72 2.22
C ALA A 542 -31.32 -17.03 0.87
N VAL A 543 -30.17 -16.41 0.57
CA VAL A 543 -29.90 -15.76 -0.72
C VAL A 543 -29.98 -16.74 -1.88
N LEU A 544 -29.33 -17.90 -1.76
CA LEU A 544 -29.33 -18.90 -2.84
C LEU A 544 -30.74 -19.43 -3.10
N ALA A 545 -31.54 -19.65 -2.06
CA ALA A 545 -32.91 -20.10 -2.21
C ALA A 545 -33.84 -19.02 -2.78
N GLU A 546 -33.69 -17.77 -2.37
CA GLU A 546 -34.45 -16.63 -2.92
C GLU A 546 -34.13 -16.40 -4.41
N GLU A 547 -32.86 -16.57 -4.78
CA GLU A 547 -32.41 -16.35 -6.14
C GLU A 547 -32.56 -17.60 -7.05
N ALA A 548 -32.86 -18.79 -6.53
CA ALA A 548 -33.01 -19.98 -7.36
C ALA A 548 -34.28 -19.93 -8.23
N ARG A 549 -34.14 -20.18 -9.54
CA ARG A 549 -35.29 -20.49 -10.42
C ARG A 549 -35.44 -22.01 -10.54
N PRO A 550 -36.64 -22.53 -10.89
CA PRO A 550 -36.87 -23.97 -10.98
C PRO A 550 -35.93 -24.73 -11.92
N GLN A 551 -35.43 -24.06 -12.98
CA GLN A 551 -34.50 -24.62 -13.95
C GLN A 551 -33.03 -24.47 -13.56
N ASP A 552 -32.71 -23.64 -12.57
CA ASP A 552 -31.32 -23.40 -12.16
C ASP A 552 -30.79 -24.58 -11.33
N ARG A 553 -29.49 -24.81 -11.41
CA ARG A 553 -28.81 -25.87 -10.65
C ARG A 553 -27.59 -25.33 -9.93
N PHE A 554 -27.36 -25.84 -8.73
CA PHE A 554 -26.28 -25.40 -7.84
C PHE A 554 -25.35 -26.55 -7.49
N TRP A 555 -24.04 -26.33 -7.55
CA TRP A 555 -23.02 -27.25 -7.04
C TRP A 555 -22.20 -26.58 -5.95
N MET A 556 -21.90 -27.35 -4.91
CA MET A 556 -21.02 -26.93 -3.82
C MET A 556 -19.72 -27.72 -3.84
N LEU A 557 -18.60 -27.04 -4.04
CA LEU A 557 -17.26 -27.63 -3.87
C LEU A 557 -16.90 -27.74 -2.38
N PRO A 558 -15.94 -28.60 -1.99
CA PRO A 558 -15.49 -28.69 -0.62
C PRO A 558 -14.91 -27.36 -0.13
N VAL A 559 -15.12 -27.06 1.15
CA VAL A 559 -14.60 -25.85 1.80
C VAL A 559 -13.09 -25.73 1.58
N PHE A 560 -12.66 -24.66 0.92
CA PHE A 560 -11.24 -24.39 0.76
C PHE A 560 -10.63 -23.97 2.10
N TYR A 561 -9.55 -24.65 2.52
CA TYR A 561 -8.88 -24.38 3.79
C TYR A 561 -7.37 -24.25 3.61
N ALA A 562 -6.88 -23.00 3.65
CA ALA A 562 -5.46 -22.68 3.52
C ALA A 562 -4.63 -22.92 4.81
N GLY A 563 -5.23 -23.47 5.87
CA GLY A 563 -4.60 -23.66 7.19
C GLY A 563 -5.19 -22.76 8.29
N GLY A 564 -4.71 -22.93 9.53
CA GLY A 564 -5.17 -22.18 10.71
C GLY A 564 -5.70 -23.06 11.86
N THR A 565 -6.43 -22.45 12.80
CA THR A 565 -6.96 -23.08 14.02
C THR A 565 -8.48 -23.34 13.99
N ALA A 566 -9.15 -23.09 12.86
CA ALA A 566 -10.60 -23.24 12.76
C ALA A 566 -11.01 -24.70 12.94
N ARG A 567 -12.09 -24.93 13.69
CA ARG A 567 -12.70 -26.26 13.83
C ARG A 567 -13.39 -26.63 12.52
N ARG A 568 -13.27 -27.91 12.13
CA ARG A 568 -13.87 -28.48 10.91
C ARG A 568 -15.20 -29.15 11.26
N ASP A 569 -16.11 -28.38 11.86
CA ASP A 569 -17.40 -28.83 12.37
C ASP A 569 -18.59 -28.44 11.47
N ILE A 570 -18.30 -27.99 10.25
CA ILE A 570 -19.25 -27.66 9.19
C ILE A 570 -18.65 -28.08 7.85
N ALA A 571 -19.48 -28.46 6.89
CA ALA A 571 -19.04 -28.84 5.56
C ALA A 571 -19.93 -28.22 4.47
N SER A 572 -19.57 -28.40 3.20
CA SER A 572 -20.34 -27.86 2.08
C SER A 572 -21.68 -28.60 1.90
N GLU A 573 -21.69 -29.88 2.26
CA GLU A 573 -22.83 -30.80 2.24
C GLU A 573 -23.96 -30.31 3.15
N ASP A 574 -23.61 -29.64 4.26
CA ASP A 574 -24.57 -29.02 5.14
C ASP A 574 -25.39 -27.91 4.44
N VAL A 575 -24.73 -27.12 3.59
CA VAL A 575 -25.38 -26.07 2.79
C VAL A 575 -26.28 -26.69 1.71
N VAL A 576 -25.80 -27.75 1.06
CA VAL A 576 -26.60 -28.51 0.08
C VAL A 576 -27.86 -29.06 0.73
N ALA A 577 -27.75 -29.70 1.90
CA ALA A 577 -28.90 -30.24 2.62
C ALA A 577 -29.94 -29.15 2.95
N ASP A 578 -29.51 -27.97 3.40
CA ASP A 578 -30.41 -26.86 3.69
C ASP A 578 -31.11 -26.32 2.43
N LEU A 579 -30.41 -26.27 1.29
CA LEU A 579 -30.95 -25.84 0.00
C LEU A 579 -31.99 -26.81 -0.54
N VAL A 580 -31.68 -28.11 -0.49
CA VAL A 580 -32.60 -29.18 -0.90
C VAL A 580 -33.85 -29.18 -0.02
N ALA A 581 -33.70 -28.96 1.29
CA ALA A 581 -34.83 -28.83 2.22
C ALA A 581 -35.74 -27.62 1.89
N ARG A 582 -35.21 -26.60 1.19
CA ARG A 582 -35.95 -25.45 0.67
C ARG A 582 -36.44 -25.62 -0.79
N GLY A 583 -36.26 -26.79 -1.38
CA GLY A 583 -36.70 -27.11 -2.74
C GLY A 583 -35.78 -26.60 -3.85
N VAL A 584 -34.54 -26.20 -3.53
CA VAL A 584 -33.54 -25.77 -4.51
C VAL A 584 -32.82 -27.00 -5.06
N SER A 585 -32.61 -27.06 -6.39
CA SER A 585 -31.78 -28.10 -7.01
C SER A 585 -30.31 -27.85 -6.71
N ALA A 586 -29.77 -28.53 -5.70
CA ALA A 586 -28.39 -28.40 -5.28
C ALA A 586 -27.74 -29.79 -5.08
N GLU A 587 -26.47 -29.91 -5.46
CA GLU A 587 -25.66 -31.13 -5.31
C GLU A 587 -24.27 -30.82 -4.75
N ASP A 588 -23.66 -31.80 -4.10
CA ASP A 588 -22.25 -31.77 -3.78
C ASP A 588 -21.39 -32.07 -5.02
N ALA A 589 -20.23 -31.42 -5.07
CA ALA A 589 -19.19 -31.74 -6.03
C ALA A 589 -17.94 -32.18 -5.25
N PRO A 590 -17.73 -33.49 -5.00
CA PRO A 590 -16.71 -33.97 -4.07
C PRO A 590 -15.29 -33.59 -4.50
N ASP A 591 -15.08 -33.44 -5.81
CA ASP A 591 -13.83 -32.99 -6.39
C ASP A 591 -14.07 -32.21 -7.70
N ARG A 592 -13.00 -31.58 -8.19
CA ARG A 592 -13.03 -30.73 -9.38
C ARG A 592 -13.27 -31.50 -10.68
N GLU A 593 -12.86 -32.76 -10.75
CA GLU A 593 -13.03 -33.57 -11.95
C GLU A 593 -14.49 -34.01 -12.09
N THR A 594 -15.10 -34.45 -10.98
CA THR A 594 -16.53 -34.73 -10.88
C THR A 594 -17.35 -33.50 -11.26
N LEU A 595 -17.02 -32.32 -10.72
CA LEU A 595 -17.68 -31.06 -11.09
C LEU A 595 -17.60 -30.79 -12.60
N CYS A 596 -16.41 -30.87 -13.19
CA CYS A 596 -16.22 -30.61 -14.63
C CYS A 596 -17.03 -31.58 -15.49
N GLY A 597 -17.11 -32.85 -15.08
CA GLY A 597 -17.92 -33.88 -15.73
C GLY A 597 -19.41 -33.56 -15.69
N SER A 598 -19.95 -33.24 -14.52
CA SER A 598 -21.38 -32.91 -14.34
C SER A 598 -21.78 -31.66 -15.11
N LEU A 599 -20.99 -30.58 -15.04
CA LEU A 599 -21.29 -29.34 -15.76
C LEU A 599 -21.29 -29.56 -17.28
N ALA A 600 -20.33 -30.31 -17.82
CA ALA A 600 -20.21 -30.52 -19.25
C ALA A 600 -21.30 -31.42 -19.83
N SER A 601 -21.78 -32.40 -19.06
CA SER A 601 -22.88 -33.28 -19.47
C SER A 601 -24.24 -32.59 -19.40
N GLU A 602 -24.42 -31.64 -18.48
CA GLU A 602 -25.69 -30.97 -18.24
C GLU A 602 -25.89 -29.67 -19.03
N ALA A 603 -24.79 -28.98 -19.36
CA ALA A 603 -24.82 -27.71 -20.07
C ALA A 603 -25.45 -27.82 -21.47
N GLN A 604 -26.36 -26.89 -21.76
CA GLN A 604 -27.10 -26.76 -23.01
C GLN A 604 -26.94 -25.35 -23.59
N GLU A 605 -27.13 -25.21 -24.89
CA GLU A 605 -27.09 -23.90 -25.57
C GLU A 605 -28.00 -22.88 -24.86
N GLY A 606 -27.45 -21.69 -24.59
CA GLY A 606 -28.14 -20.63 -23.86
C GLY A 606 -27.92 -20.64 -22.34
N ASP A 607 -27.30 -21.68 -21.78
CA ASP A 607 -26.94 -21.72 -20.36
C ASP A 607 -25.81 -20.75 -20.00
N LEU A 608 -25.76 -20.40 -18.72
CA LEU A 608 -24.61 -19.76 -18.11
C LEU A 608 -24.09 -20.58 -16.93
N ILE A 609 -22.82 -20.98 -17.00
CA ILE A 609 -22.07 -21.58 -15.90
C ILE A 609 -21.40 -20.46 -15.11
N LEU A 610 -21.75 -20.31 -13.84
CA LEU A 610 -21.23 -19.26 -12.95
C LEU A 610 -20.39 -19.89 -11.84
N LEU A 611 -19.07 -19.74 -11.88
CA LEU A 611 -18.17 -20.19 -10.83
C LEU A 611 -17.92 -19.08 -9.82
N MET A 612 -18.25 -19.31 -8.55
CA MET A 612 -18.09 -18.35 -7.46
C MET A 612 -17.18 -18.90 -6.36
N GLY A 613 -16.27 -18.06 -5.87
CA GLY A 613 -15.46 -18.36 -4.69
C GLY A 613 -14.22 -17.49 -4.56
N ALA A 614 -13.63 -17.47 -3.36
CA ALA A 614 -12.49 -16.63 -3.03
C ALA A 614 -11.37 -17.42 -2.32
N ARG A 615 -10.19 -16.80 -2.23
CA ARG A 615 -8.98 -17.27 -1.53
C ARG A 615 -8.30 -18.53 -2.08
N ASP A 616 -8.99 -19.43 -2.76
CA ASP A 616 -8.37 -20.53 -3.51
C ASP A 616 -7.77 -19.97 -4.82
N PRO A 617 -6.43 -19.89 -4.93
CA PRO A 617 -5.79 -19.29 -6.12
C PRO A 617 -6.00 -20.13 -7.38
N SER A 618 -6.43 -21.39 -7.25
CA SER A 618 -6.60 -22.31 -8.37
C SER A 618 -8.03 -22.37 -8.92
N LEU A 619 -8.96 -21.55 -8.40
CA LEU A 619 -10.31 -21.40 -8.95
C LEU A 619 -10.33 -20.82 -10.37
N ALA A 620 -9.45 -19.85 -10.68
CA ALA A 620 -9.35 -19.31 -12.03
C ALA A 620 -8.99 -20.41 -13.03
N ALA A 621 -8.00 -21.24 -12.70
CA ALA A 621 -7.62 -22.39 -13.52
C ALA A 621 -8.74 -23.45 -13.61
N LEU A 622 -9.58 -23.59 -12.58
CA LEU A 622 -10.75 -24.46 -12.63
C LEU A 622 -11.80 -23.94 -13.62
N ALA A 623 -12.07 -22.63 -13.62
CA ALA A 623 -13.02 -22.03 -14.56
C ALA A 623 -12.57 -22.20 -16.02
N GLU A 624 -11.27 -22.04 -16.30
CA GLU A 624 -10.68 -22.34 -17.61
C GLU A 624 -10.80 -23.83 -17.99
N ARG A 625 -10.62 -24.74 -17.03
CA ARG A 625 -10.84 -26.18 -17.25
C ARG A 625 -12.29 -26.50 -17.58
N VAL A 626 -13.25 -25.84 -16.93
CA VAL A 626 -14.68 -25.98 -17.23
C VAL A 626 -14.96 -25.49 -18.64
N LEU A 627 -14.46 -24.32 -19.03
CA LEU A 627 -14.57 -23.79 -20.39
C LEU A 627 -14.05 -24.79 -21.43
N ALA A 628 -12.85 -25.33 -21.22
CA ALA A 628 -12.25 -26.31 -22.12
C ALA A 628 -13.04 -27.63 -22.18
N ARG A 629 -13.57 -28.11 -21.06
CA ARG A 629 -14.37 -29.35 -21.02
C ARG A 629 -15.70 -29.18 -21.76
N VAL A 630 -16.40 -28.05 -21.57
CA VAL A 630 -17.64 -27.73 -22.28
C VAL A 630 -17.39 -27.60 -23.78
N ASN A 631 -16.21 -27.16 -24.21
CA ASN A 631 -15.87 -27.09 -25.63
C ASN A 631 -15.61 -28.46 -26.29
N ASN A 632 -15.18 -29.46 -25.51
CA ASN A 632 -14.78 -30.78 -26.01
C ASN A 632 -15.88 -31.85 -25.93
N THR A 633 -17.07 -31.48 -25.45
CA THR A 633 -18.25 -32.35 -25.35
C THR A 633 -19.23 -31.97 -26.46
#